data_AF-A0A7R7XIV3-F1
#
_entry.id   AF-A0A7R7XIV3-F1
#
_cell.length_a   1.000
_cell.length_b   1.000
_cell.length_c   1.000
_cell.angle_alpha   90.00
_cell.angle_beta   90.00
_cell.angle_gamma   90.00
#
_symmetry.space_group_name_H-M   'P 1'
#
loop_
_entity.id
_entity.type
_entity.pdbx_description
1 polymer ?
#
loop_
_entity_poly.entity_id
_entity_poly.type
_entity_poly.pdbx_seq_one_letter_code
_entity_poly.pdbx_strand_id
1 'polypeptide(L)'
;MANNLLDPNLLLSPRQRSASESDTVVSAEPSVCTGETTAAPSLVVPDPKQALEPDPGTEADFVVADNPFDYSPGQLNKLLNPKSLDAFRALGGLEGLTRGLHVDINAGLSVDEVGQASAARIRVYGQNQLPPKKPKSIWRLMWITMHEAVLVMLLVAGVISLALGLYETFGVHKEAGSPTSVDWVEGVAILAAVVIVVVVASHNDWQKEKAFVKLNTKKDDREVKVFRSGKSMLINVSDVVVGDVVYLEPGDLVPVDGILINGHNVKCDESSATGESDALRKTAGPHVFDMEAKSTKEPDPFIISSSRVIEGMGTFLCTSVGVHCSFGKIMMSIRTDIESTPLQKKLEGLAVAIAKLGGGASALMFFILLFRFCANLPEDHRPAEEKASTFVDLLVVAISLIAVAVPEGLPLAVTLALAFATTRLLKENNLVRVLRACETMGNATCICSDKTGTLVRTTETKTGLR
;
A
#
# COMPACT_ATOMS: atom_id res chain seq x y z
N MET A 1 32.42 18.81 -15.84
CA MET A 1 33.78 18.31 -16.13
C MET A 1 33.84 16.89 -15.61
N ALA A 2 34.25 15.84 -16.31
CA ALA A 2 34.45 15.54 -17.71
C ALA A 2 34.38 13.99 -17.78
N ASN A 3 33.99 13.45 -18.92
CA ASN A 3 34.11 12.06 -19.40
C ASN A 3 34.76 11.03 -18.46
N ASN A 4 34.01 9.98 -18.12
CA ASN A 4 34.59 8.65 -17.95
C ASN A 4 33.76 7.66 -18.76
N LEU A 5 34.27 7.43 -19.96
CA LEU A 5 33.85 6.38 -20.88
C LEU A 5 33.98 5.02 -20.17
N LEU A 6 32.90 4.23 -20.23
CA LEU A 6 32.90 2.82 -19.85
C LEU A 6 33.89 2.08 -20.76
N ASP A 7 34.89 1.46 -20.16
CA ASP A 7 35.85 0.59 -20.84
C ASP A 7 35.15 -0.73 -21.23
N PRO A 8 34.97 -1.05 -22.52
CA PRO A 8 34.19 -2.21 -22.95
C PRO A 8 34.87 -3.57 -22.71
N ASN A 9 36.11 -3.59 -22.21
CA ASN A 9 36.91 -4.81 -22.04
C ASN A 9 36.87 -5.44 -20.64
N LEU A 10 36.09 -4.88 -19.70
CA LEU A 10 35.89 -5.48 -18.36
C LEU A 10 34.79 -6.56 -18.31
N LEU A 11 34.17 -6.90 -19.44
CA LEU A 11 33.08 -7.89 -19.57
C LEU A 11 33.55 -9.32 -19.90
N LEU A 12 34.86 -9.60 -19.87
CA LEU A 12 35.39 -10.92 -20.20
C LEU A 12 36.24 -11.48 -19.06
N SER A 13 35.59 -11.90 -17.97
CA SER A 13 36.14 -12.92 -17.09
C SER A 13 35.08 -14.01 -16.86
N PRO A 14 35.31 -15.25 -17.31
CA PRO A 14 34.41 -16.35 -16.99
C PRO A 14 34.58 -16.70 -15.50
N ARG A 15 33.63 -16.31 -14.67
CA ARG A 15 33.56 -16.78 -13.28
C ARG A 15 33.39 -18.30 -13.26
N GLN A 16 34.22 -18.97 -12.47
CA GLN A 16 34.12 -20.40 -12.16
C GLN A 16 32.69 -20.72 -11.70
N ARG A 17 32.05 -21.67 -12.40
CA ARG A 17 30.81 -22.29 -11.93
C ARG A 17 31.13 -23.13 -10.69
N SER A 18 30.65 -22.71 -9.53
CA SER A 18 30.40 -23.64 -8.42
C SER A 18 29.26 -24.55 -8.85
N ALA A 19 29.53 -25.85 -8.97
CA ALA A 19 28.48 -26.85 -9.17
C ALA A 19 27.65 -26.93 -7.88
N SER A 20 26.41 -26.45 -7.92
CA SER A 20 25.39 -26.84 -6.95
C SER A 20 24.54 -27.93 -7.58
N GLU A 21 24.64 -29.15 -7.04
CA GLU A 21 23.66 -30.20 -7.31
C GLU A 21 22.33 -29.76 -6.66
N SER A 22 21.39 -29.31 -7.48
CA SER A 22 20.01 -29.07 -7.07
C SER A 22 19.11 -30.01 -7.86
N ASP A 23 18.52 -30.99 -7.17
CA ASP A 23 17.55 -31.91 -7.74
C ASP A 23 16.34 -31.12 -8.25
N THR A 24 16.15 -31.14 -9.57
CA THR A 24 14.96 -30.59 -10.21
C THR A 24 13.91 -31.69 -10.25
N VAL A 25 12.97 -31.67 -9.31
CA VAL A 25 11.83 -32.59 -9.34
C VAL A 25 10.69 -31.93 -10.11
N VAL A 26 10.37 -32.50 -11.28
CA VAL A 26 9.17 -32.17 -12.04
C VAL A 26 8.04 -33.04 -11.50
N SER A 27 7.22 -32.51 -10.59
CA SER A 27 5.97 -33.18 -10.21
C SER A 27 4.90 -32.88 -11.26
N ALA A 28 4.68 -33.84 -12.15
CA ALA A 28 3.52 -33.88 -13.01
C ALA A 28 2.73 -35.16 -12.69
N GLU A 29 1.86 -35.09 -11.68
CA GLU A 29 0.77 -36.06 -11.53
C GLU A 29 -0.54 -35.31 -11.27
N PRO A 30 -1.59 -35.54 -12.08
CA PRO A 30 -2.91 -34.98 -11.83
C PRO A 30 -3.57 -35.80 -10.72
N SER A 31 -3.89 -35.17 -9.58
CA SER A 31 -4.76 -35.81 -8.59
C SER A 31 -6.17 -35.91 -9.15
N VAL A 32 -6.60 -37.12 -9.49
CA VAL A 32 -8.00 -37.43 -9.77
C VAL A 32 -8.75 -37.41 -8.44
N CYS A 33 -9.43 -36.30 -8.14
CA CYS A 33 -10.47 -36.28 -7.12
C CYS A 33 -11.77 -36.81 -7.74
N THR A 34 -12.15 -38.02 -7.34
CA THR A 34 -13.46 -38.60 -7.61
C THR A 34 -14.53 -37.97 -6.72
N GLY A 35 -15.61 -37.48 -7.34
CA GLY A 35 -16.93 -37.44 -6.72
C GLY A 35 -17.44 -36.07 -6.26
N GLU A 36 -18.12 -35.37 -7.16
CA GLU A 36 -19.51 -34.92 -6.93
C GLU A 36 -20.15 -34.58 -8.28
N THR A 37 -21.24 -35.26 -8.60
CA THR A 37 -22.01 -35.07 -9.82
C THR A 37 -22.80 -33.77 -9.73
N THR A 38 -22.22 -32.66 -10.18
CA THR A 38 -23.03 -31.48 -10.49
C THR A 38 -23.73 -31.71 -11.83
N ALA A 39 -25.06 -31.68 -11.76
CA ALA A 39 -25.98 -31.86 -12.87
C ALA A 39 -25.60 -31.00 -14.09
N ALA A 40 -25.94 -31.52 -15.28
CA ALA A 40 -25.88 -30.79 -16.54
C ALA A 40 -26.47 -29.38 -16.41
N PRO A 41 -25.96 -28.36 -17.13
CA PRO A 41 -26.54 -27.04 -17.11
C PRO A 41 -27.90 -27.13 -17.80
N SER A 42 -28.96 -27.20 -17.00
CA SER A 42 -30.29 -26.86 -17.46
C SER A 42 -30.23 -25.41 -17.95
N LEU A 43 -30.63 -25.19 -19.21
CA LEU A 43 -30.94 -23.87 -19.78
C LEU A 43 -32.09 -23.23 -19.00
N VAL A 44 -31.82 -22.79 -17.78
CA VAL A 44 -32.65 -21.85 -17.04
C VAL A 44 -32.11 -20.50 -17.45
N VAL A 45 -32.84 -19.80 -18.31
CA VAL A 45 -32.62 -18.37 -18.52
C VAL A 45 -32.81 -17.72 -17.15
N PRO A 46 -31.76 -17.18 -16.51
CA PRO A 46 -31.92 -16.58 -15.20
C PRO A 46 -32.90 -15.40 -15.33
N ASP A 47 -33.77 -15.21 -14.33
CA ASP A 47 -34.62 -14.03 -14.30
C ASP A 47 -33.69 -12.79 -14.34
N PRO A 48 -33.85 -11.88 -15.32
CA PRO A 48 -32.97 -10.71 -15.45
C PRO A 48 -32.92 -9.85 -14.18
N LYS A 49 -33.94 -9.94 -13.31
CA LYS A 49 -33.93 -9.26 -12.02
C LYS A 49 -32.96 -9.87 -11.01
N GLN A 50 -32.78 -11.19 -11.04
CA GLN A 50 -31.88 -11.89 -10.12
C GLN A 50 -30.40 -11.60 -10.46
N ALA A 51 -30.09 -11.37 -11.73
CA ALA A 51 -28.73 -11.03 -12.18
C ALA A 51 -28.22 -9.67 -11.64
N LEU A 52 -29.14 -8.78 -11.24
CA LEU A 52 -28.85 -7.44 -10.73
C LEU A 52 -29.08 -7.31 -9.21
N GLU A 53 -29.28 -8.42 -8.50
CA GLU A 53 -29.40 -8.41 -7.04
C GLU A 53 -28.05 -8.07 -6.38
N PRO A 54 -28.06 -7.30 -5.27
CA PRO A 54 -26.85 -6.95 -4.54
C PRO A 54 -26.22 -8.17 -3.88
N ASP A 55 -24.89 -8.25 -3.95
CA ASP A 55 -24.14 -9.26 -3.20
C ASP A 55 -23.99 -8.82 -1.74
N PRO A 56 -23.94 -9.77 -0.77
CA PRO A 56 -23.77 -9.45 0.65
C PRO A 56 -22.57 -8.54 0.91
N GLY A 57 -22.80 -7.39 1.56
CA GLY A 57 -21.79 -6.39 1.86
C GLY A 57 -21.56 -5.33 0.77
N THR A 58 -22.27 -5.40 -0.37
CA THR A 58 -22.24 -4.39 -1.45
C THR A 58 -23.54 -3.60 -1.58
N GLU A 59 -24.51 -3.80 -0.68
CA GLU A 59 -25.86 -3.23 -0.77
C GLU A 59 -25.85 -1.70 -0.79
N ALA A 60 -24.85 -1.09 -0.15
CA ALA A 60 -24.66 0.36 -0.14
C ALA A 60 -24.44 0.95 -1.54
N ASP A 61 -23.78 0.20 -2.45
CA ASP A 61 -23.48 0.67 -3.81
C ASP A 61 -24.74 0.65 -4.72
N PHE A 62 -25.84 0.03 -4.28
CA PHE A 62 -27.09 -0.07 -5.03
C PHE A 62 -28.06 1.07 -4.72
N VAL A 63 -27.88 1.77 -3.61
CA VAL A 63 -28.78 2.84 -3.15
C VAL A 63 -28.07 4.18 -3.26
N VAL A 64 -28.43 4.95 -4.29
CA VAL A 64 -27.91 6.31 -4.50
C VAL A 64 -29.06 7.30 -4.43
N ALA A 65 -29.00 8.24 -3.49
CA ALA A 65 -30.00 9.30 -3.38
C ALA A 65 -29.90 10.28 -4.56
N ASP A 66 -31.05 10.67 -5.12
CA ASP A 66 -31.18 11.62 -6.23
C ASP A 66 -30.27 11.28 -7.45
N ASN A 67 -30.26 10.01 -7.87
CA ASN A 67 -29.49 9.57 -9.04
C ASN A 67 -30.11 10.12 -10.34
N PRO A 68 -29.40 10.96 -11.12
CA PRO A 68 -29.89 11.44 -12.42
C PRO A 68 -29.66 10.43 -13.56
N PHE A 69 -29.07 9.27 -13.26
CA PHE A 69 -28.82 8.18 -14.20
C PHE A 69 -29.68 6.96 -13.84
N ASP A 70 -29.90 6.09 -14.82
CA ASP A 70 -30.77 4.90 -14.64
C ASP A 70 -30.09 3.79 -13.82
N TYR A 71 -28.76 3.79 -13.73
CA TYR A 71 -27.99 2.72 -13.10
C TYR A 71 -27.16 3.19 -11.92
N SER A 72 -27.14 2.40 -10.85
CA SER A 72 -26.26 2.60 -9.69
C SER A 72 -24.85 2.01 -9.94
N PRO A 73 -23.83 2.45 -9.18
CA PRO A 73 -22.50 1.83 -9.21
C PRO A 73 -22.54 0.32 -8.97
N GLY A 74 -23.40 -0.13 -8.06
CA GLY A 74 -23.58 -1.55 -7.74
C GLY A 74 -24.10 -2.36 -8.93
N GLN A 75 -25.10 -1.85 -9.66
CA GLN A 75 -25.65 -2.50 -10.84
C GLN A 75 -24.63 -2.61 -11.97
N LEU A 76 -23.86 -1.54 -12.23
CA LEU A 76 -22.78 -1.56 -13.23
C LEU A 76 -21.66 -2.54 -12.83
N ASN A 77 -21.43 -2.74 -11.54
CA ASN A 77 -20.43 -3.67 -11.04
C ASN A 77 -20.75 -5.14 -11.34
N LYS A 78 -22.04 -5.51 -11.32
CA LYS A 78 -22.50 -6.87 -11.62
C LYS A 78 -22.14 -7.33 -13.04
N LEU A 79 -21.77 -6.41 -13.93
CA LEU A 79 -21.25 -6.75 -15.26
C LEU A 79 -19.89 -7.48 -15.20
N LEU A 80 -19.04 -7.14 -14.23
CA LEU A 80 -17.60 -7.45 -14.27
C LEU A 80 -17.07 -8.21 -13.05
N ASN A 81 -17.89 -8.38 -12.00
CA ASN A 81 -17.48 -9.04 -10.76
C ASN A 81 -18.50 -10.09 -10.26
N PRO A 82 -18.51 -11.31 -10.80
CA PRO A 82 -17.75 -11.80 -11.97
C PRO A 82 -18.37 -11.33 -13.30
N LYS A 83 -17.67 -11.57 -14.43
CA LYS A 83 -18.22 -11.27 -15.77
C LYS A 83 -19.57 -11.96 -15.95
N SER A 84 -20.62 -11.18 -16.24
CA SER A 84 -21.97 -11.72 -16.39
C SER A 84 -22.66 -11.20 -17.63
N LEU A 85 -22.83 -12.08 -18.62
CA LEU A 85 -23.64 -11.80 -19.81
C LEU A 85 -25.12 -11.62 -19.48
N ASP A 86 -25.61 -12.27 -18.43
CA ASP A 86 -26.99 -12.11 -17.99
C ASP A 86 -27.24 -10.73 -17.39
N ALA A 87 -26.30 -10.20 -16.60
CA ALA A 87 -26.35 -8.81 -16.14
C ALA A 87 -26.27 -7.82 -17.32
N PHE A 88 -25.42 -8.09 -18.32
CA PHE A 88 -25.35 -7.28 -19.54
C PHE A 88 -26.68 -7.25 -20.31
N ARG A 89 -27.35 -8.41 -20.41
CA ARG A 89 -28.68 -8.51 -21.02
C ARG A 89 -29.77 -7.82 -20.19
N ALA A 90 -29.72 -7.97 -18.87
CA ALA A 90 -30.67 -7.34 -17.94
C ALA A 90 -30.63 -5.80 -18.00
N LEU A 91 -29.45 -5.22 -18.24
CA LEU A 91 -29.27 -3.77 -18.44
C LEU A 91 -29.61 -3.30 -19.87
N GLY A 92 -30.18 -4.16 -20.71
CA GLY A 92 -30.57 -3.82 -22.08
C GLY A 92 -29.40 -3.74 -23.07
N GLY A 93 -28.26 -4.37 -22.74
CA GLY A 93 -27.09 -4.41 -23.59
C GLY A 93 -26.38 -3.07 -23.76
N LEU A 94 -25.65 -2.91 -24.87
CA LEU A 94 -24.92 -1.67 -25.11
C LEU A 94 -25.86 -0.46 -25.26
N GLU A 95 -26.99 -0.63 -25.94
CA GLU A 95 -27.97 0.46 -26.10
C GLU A 95 -28.65 0.84 -24.78
N GLY A 96 -28.97 -0.14 -23.94
CA GLY A 96 -29.52 0.11 -22.62
C GLY A 96 -28.53 0.82 -21.70
N LEU A 97 -27.25 0.44 -21.75
CA LEU A 97 -26.18 1.11 -21.02
C LEU A 97 -25.96 2.55 -21.48
N THR A 98 -25.91 2.80 -22.79
CA THR A 98 -25.66 4.14 -23.32
C THR A 98 -26.84 5.07 -23.08
N ARG A 99 -28.07 4.56 -23.19
CA ARG A 99 -29.28 5.31 -22.84
C ARG A 99 -29.29 5.65 -21.34
N GLY A 100 -29.10 4.68 -20.46
CA GLY A 100 -29.18 4.91 -19.02
C GLY A 100 -28.02 5.71 -18.42
N LEU A 101 -26.88 5.73 -19.11
CA LEU A 101 -25.75 6.60 -18.77
C LEU A 101 -25.77 7.95 -19.52
N HIS A 102 -26.78 8.21 -20.37
CA HIS A 102 -26.87 9.41 -21.22
C HIS A 102 -25.59 9.67 -22.05
N VAL A 103 -25.11 8.66 -22.80
CA VAL A 103 -23.88 8.74 -23.61
C VAL A 103 -24.19 8.49 -25.08
N ASP A 104 -23.61 9.29 -25.96
CA ASP A 104 -23.55 8.99 -27.38
C ASP A 104 -22.29 8.15 -27.68
N ILE A 105 -22.46 6.99 -28.31
CA ILE A 105 -21.38 6.06 -28.65
C ILE A 105 -20.39 6.68 -29.65
N ASN A 106 -20.90 7.46 -30.60
CA ASN A 106 -20.13 8.04 -31.69
C ASN A 106 -19.53 9.38 -31.32
N ALA A 107 -20.23 10.20 -30.51
CA ALA A 107 -19.72 11.51 -30.10
C ALA A 107 -18.99 11.47 -28.74
N GLY A 108 -19.23 10.46 -27.92
CA GLY A 108 -18.79 10.41 -26.53
C GLY A 108 -19.53 11.42 -25.64
N LEU A 109 -19.01 11.65 -24.44
CA LEU A 109 -19.53 12.68 -23.55
C LEU A 109 -19.23 14.09 -24.08
N SER A 110 -20.11 15.04 -23.81
CA SER A 110 -19.87 16.44 -24.19
C SER A 110 -18.84 17.10 -23.26
N VAL A 111 -17.98 17.97 -23.79
CA VAL A 111 -16.95 18.66 -22.98
C VAL A 111 -17.59 19.53 -21.89
N ASP A 112 -18.74 20.15 -22.17
CA ASP A 112 -19.47 20.97 -21.20
C ASP A 112 -20.07 20.13 -20.06
N GLU A 113 -20.53 18.92 -20.38
CA GLU A 113 -21.01 17.96 -19.40
C GLU A 113 -19.88 17.46 -18.50
N VAL A 114 -18.65 17.36 -19.00
CA VAL A 114 -17.50 16.98 -18.17
C VAL A 114 -16.93 18.14 -17.33
N GLY A 115 -17.32 19.39 -17.62
CA GLY A 115 -16.97 20.56 -16.82
C GLY A 115 -17.84 20.72 -15.57
N GLN A 116 -19.07 21.22 -15.75
CA GLN A 116 -19.99 21.53 -14.63
C GLN A 116 -20.94 20.37 -14.29
N ALA A 117 -21.32 19.54 -15.26
CA ALA A 117 -22.22 18.40 -15.03
C ALA A 117 -21.48 17.11 -14.57
N SER A 118 -20.15 17.09 -14.64
CA SER A 118 -19.30 16.01 -14.14
C SER A 118 -19.44 15.85 -12.63
N ALA A 119 -19.82 16.92 -11.93
CA ALA A 119 -20.15 16.87 -10.51
C ALA A 119 -21.23 15.82 -10.20
N ALA A 120 -22.24 15.66 -11.06
CA ALA A 120 -23.28 14.65 -10.86
C ALA A 120 -22.76 13.22 -11.07
N ARG A 121 -21.98 12.99 -12.15
CA ARG A 121 -21.34 11.70 -12.44
C ARG A 121 -20.34 11.31 -11.35
N ILE A 122 -19.46 12.23 -10.97
CA ILE A 122 -18.47 12.03 -9.90
C ILE A 122 -19.15 11.80 -8.55
N ARG A 123 -20.27 12.48 -8.26
CA ARG A 123 -21.03 12.26 -7.03
C ARG A 123 -21.63 10.85 -6.96
N VAL A 124 -22.14 10.33 -8.08
CA VAL A 124 -22.80 9.01 -8.15
C VAL A 124 -21.78 7.88 -8.25
N TYR A 125 -20.83 7.96 -9.18
CA TYR A 125 -19.91 6.88 -9.53
C TYR A 125 -18.49 7.04 -8.97
N GLY A 126 -18.17 8.19 -8.38
CA GLY A 126 -16.84 8.51 -7.90
C GLY A 126 -15.90 9.01 -9.00
N GLN A 127 -14.68 9.36 -8.58
CA GLN A 127 -13.59 9.77 -9.46
C GLN A 127 -12.64 8.59 -9.71
N ASN A 128 -11.93 8.59 -10.85
CA ASN A 128 -10.93 7.56 -11.16
C ASN A 128 -9.61 7.76 -10.39
N GLN A 129 -9.68 7.92 -9.07
CA GLN A 129 -8.55 7.99 -8.17
C GLN A 129 -8.82 7.14 -6.93
N LEU A 130 -7.83 6.37 -6.52
CA LEU A 130 -7.91 5.63 -5.27
C LEU A 130 -7.66 6.58 -4.10
N PRO A 131 -8.47 6.56 -3.03
CA PRO A 131 -8.39 7.53 -1.96
C PRO A 131 -6.99 7.46 -1.31
N PRO A 132 -6.19 8.54 -1.29
CA PRO A 132 -4.85 8.48 -0.71
C PRO A 132 -4.95 8.16 0.78
N LYS A 133 -3.94 7.46 1.32
CA LYS A 133 -3.83 7.26 2.77
C LYS A 133 -3.68 8.65 3.42
N LYS A 134 -4.55 8.98 4.37
CA LYS A 134 -4.48 10.27 5.07
C LYS A 134 -3.12 10.38 5.78
N PRO A 135 -2.31 11.42 5.51
CA PRO A 135 -1.06 11.60 6.22
C PRO A 135 -1.37 11.89 7.69
N LYS A 136 -0.54 11.37 8.60
CA LYS A 136 -0.62 11.73 10.01
C LYS A 136 -0.13 13.17 10.17
N SER A 137 -0.82 13.95 11.00
CA SER A 137 -0.43 15.33 11.31
C SER A 137 0.78 15.35 12.25
N ILE A 138 1.63 16.38 12.15
CA ILE A 138 2.80 16.54 13.03
C ILE A 138 2.41 16.44 14.51
N TRP A 139 1.29 17.04 14.90
CA TRP A 139 0.75 16.95 16.26
C TRP A 139 0.38 15.53 16.67
N ARG A 140 -0.21 14.75 15.76
CA ARG A 140 -0.50 13.34 16.01
C ARG A 140 0.78 12.52 16.12
N LEU A 141 1.81 12.82 15.32
CA LEU A 141 3.13 12.18 15.46
C LEU A 141 3.73 12.50 16.83
N MET A 142 3.76 13.78 17.23
CA MET A 142 4.26 14.20 18.54
C MET A 142 3.52 13.52 19.69
N TRP A 143 2.19 13.40 19.60
CA TRP A 143 1.40 12.67 20.60
C TRP A 143 1.80 11.21 20.69
N ILE A 144 1.97 10.55 19.55
CA ILE A 144 2.41 9.14 19.50
C ILE A 144 3.80 8.98 20.11
N THR A 145 4.76 9.85 19.74
CA THR A 145 6.14 9.82 20.28
C THR A 145 6.17 10.11 21.77
N MET A 146 5.36 11.04 22.27
CA MET A 146 5.30 11.40 23.69
C MET A 146 4.78 10.24 24.56
N HIS A 147 3.98 9.32 24.01
CA HIS A 147 3.45 8.16 24.73
C HIS A 147 4.40 6.94 24.77
N GLU A 148 5.64 7.10 24.32
CA GLU A 148 6.66 6.06 24.44
C GLU A 148 7.09 5.87 25.90
N ALA A 149 7.16 4.61 26.36
CA ALA A 149 7.32 4.28 27.78
C ALA A 149 8.54 4.96 28.44
N VAL A 150 9.67 5.06 27.72
CA VAL A 150 10.89 5.71 28.23
C VAL A 150 10.70 7.23 28.37
N LEU A 151 10.12 7.88 27.36
CA LEU A 151 9.85 9.32 27.39
C LEU A 151 8.81 9.69 28.45
N VAL A 152 7.80 8.86 28.67
CA VAL A 152 6.82 9.05 29.75
C VAL A 152 7.49 8.94 31.12
N MET A 153 8.35 7.94 31.33
CA MET A 153 9.09 7.79 32.60
C MET A 153 10.01 9.00 32.86
N LEU A 154 10.73 9.48 31.83
CA LEU A 154 11.57 10.68 31.93
C LEU A 154 10.74 11.95 32.18
N LEU A 155 9.58 12.08 31.55
CA LEU A 155 8.67 13.20 31.78
C LEU A 155 8.20 13.23 33.23
N VAL A 156 7.77 12.09 33.78
CA VAL A 156 7.35 11.99 35.19
C VAL A 156 8.51 12.31 36.13
N ALA A 157 9.70 11.76 35.88
CA ALA A 157 10.90 12.05 36.68
C ALA A 157 11.28 13.54 36.62
N GLY A 158 11.23 14.15 35.42
CA GLY A 158 11.50 15.57 35.22
C GLY A 158 10.48 16.48 35.92
N VAL A 159 9.20 16.12 35.92
CA VAL A 159 8.15 16.86 36.65
C VAL A 159 8.35 16.77 38.17
N ILE A 160 8.67 15.58 38.69
CA ILE A 160 8.94 15.40 40.12
C ILE A 160 10.22 16.15 40.53
N SER A 161 11.29 16.04 39.75
CA SER A 161 12.55 16.77 39.96
C SER A 161 12.35 18.28 39.93
N LEU A 162 11.57 18.80 38.97
CA LEU A 162 11.22 20.21 38.93
C LEU A 162 10.39 20.65 40.15
N ALA A 163 9.42 19.85 40.58
CA ALA A 163 8.59 20.16 41.73
C ALA A 163 9.42 20.23 43.03
N LEU A 164 10.34 19.28 43.24
CA LEU A 164 11.26 19.29 44.38
C LEU A 164 12.25 20.45 44.30
N GLY A 165 12.87 20.70 43.14
CA GLY A 165 13.80 21.81 42.97
C GLY A 165 13.15 23.18 43.17
N LEU A 166 11.90 23.37 42.74
CA LEU A 166 11.14 24.59 43.03
C LEU A 166 10.79 24.71 44.51
N TYR A 167 10.40 23.60 45.15
CA TYR A 167 10.08 23.58 46.57
C TYR A 167 11.30 23.92 47.44
N GLU A 168 12.48 23.36 47.15
CA GLU A 168 13.74 23.69 47.84
C GLU A 168 14.20 25.12 47.60
N THR A 169 13.92 25.68 46.41
CA THR A 169 14.29 27.05 46.05
C THR A 169 13.39 28.10 46.75
N PHE A 170 12.09 27.84 46.89
CA PHE A 170 11.12 28.84 47.38
C PHE A 170 10.58 28.55 48.79
N GLY A 171 10.63 27.31 49.27
CA GLY A 171 9.97 26.84 50.49
C GLY A 171 10.84 26.86 51.75
N VAL A 172 12.18 26.80 51.61
CA VAL A 172 13.10 26.72 52.76
C VAL A 172 14.05 27.90 52.83
N HIS A 173 14.09 28.53 54.00
CA HIS A 173 15.09 29.53 54.34
C HIS A 173 16.43 28.83 54.61
N LYS A 174 17.29 28.72 53.58
CA LYS A 174 18.68 28.29 53.74
C LYS A 174 19.44 29.34 54.56
N GLU A 175 20.27 28.90 55.52
CA GLU A 175 21.11 29.80 56.32
C GLU A 175 22.09 30.60 55.45
N ALA A 176 22.38 31.83 55.87
CA ALA A 176 23.15 32.82 55.11
C ALA A 176 24.62 32.38 54.93
N GLY A 177 24.94 31.72 53.81
CA GLY A 177 26.31 31.39 53.44
C GLY A 177 26.50 30.19 52.50
N SER A 178 25.46 29.38 52.25
CA SER A 178 25.53 28.32 51.24
C SER A 178 25.33 28.88 49.82
N PRO A 179 26.07 28.38 48.80
CA PRO A 179 25.89 28.84 47.43
C PRO A 179 24.45 28.57 46.97
N THR A 180 23.86 29.50 46.21
CA THR A 180 22.55 29.31 45.57
C THR A 180 22.68 28.23 44.48
N SER A 181 22.64 26.96 44.87
CA SER A 181 22.51 25.86 43.93
C SER A 181 21.15 25.99 43.25
N VAL A 182 21.17 26.02 41.92
CA VAL A 182 19.99 26.27 41.11
C VAL A 182 19.29 24.92 40.86
N ASP A 183 18.72 24.32 41.91
CA ASP A 183 18.29 22.91 41.90
C ASP A 183 17.08 22.66 40.97
N TRP A 184 16.28 23.70 40.68
CA TRP A 184 15.23 23.63 39.65
C TRP A 184 15.75 23.46 38.22
N VAL A 185 17.02 23.79 37.96
CA VAL A 185 17.62 23.69 36.61
C VAL A 185 17.73 22.24 36.17
N GLU A 186 17.92 21.30 37.08
CA GLU A 186 18.01 19.87 36.74
C GLU A 186 16.67 19.37 36.16
N GLY A 187 15.56 19.64 36.83
CA GLY A 187 14.22 19.31 36.34
C GLY A 187 13.90 19.99 35.01
N VAL A 188 14.26 21.28 34.86
CA VAL A 188 14.10 22.01 33.58
C VAL A 188 14.96 21.41 32.47
N ALA A 189 16.19 20.99 32.77
CA ALA A 189 17.08 20.37 31.79
C ALA A 189 16.51 19.05 31.27
N ILE A 190 15.96 18.20 32.15
CA ILE A 190 15.30 16.94 31.76
C ILE A 190 14.09 17.22 30.87
N LEU A 191 13.21 18.15 31.27
CA LEU A 191 12.03 18.51 30.47
C LEU A 191 12.42 19.10 29.11
N ALA A 192 13.43 19.97 29.07
CA ALA A 192 13.94 20.54 27.82
C ALA A 192 14.52 19.46 26.89
N ALA A 193 15.27 18.50 27.44
CA ALA A 193 15.81 17.38 26.68
C ALA A 193 14.68 16.51 26.08
N VAL A 194 13.65 16.18 26.86
CA VAL A 194 12.47 15.43 26.38
C VAL A 194 11.78 16.18 25.24
N VAL A 195 11.57 17.49 25.37
CA VAL A 195 10.96 18.31 24.31
C VAL A 195 11.81 18.29 23.04
N ILE A 196 13.12 18.46 23.14
CA ILE A 196 14.02 18.42 21.98
C ILE A 196 13.95 17.06 21.29
N VAL A 197 14.01 15.96 22.04
CA VAL A 197 13.94 14.59 21.49
C VAL A 197 12.61 14.38 20.77
N VAL A 198 11.47 14.73 21.38
CA VAL A 198 10.15 14.59 20.76
C VAL A 198 10.04 15.42 19.47
N VAL A 199 10.56 16.65 19.46
CA VAL A 199 10.54 17.51 18.27
C VAL A 199 11.39 16.92 17.15
N VAL A 200 12.63 16.50 17.44
CA VAL A 200 13.53 15.93 16.43
C VAL A 200 12.98 14.61 15.88
N ALA A 201 12.50 13.72 16.75
CA ALA A 201 11.89 12.45 16.36
C ALA A 201 10.66 12.66 15.48
N SER A 202 9.73 13.52 15.90
CA SER A 202 8.51 13.82 15.15
C SER A 202 8.80 14.51 13.82
N HIS A 203 9.82 15.38 13.77
CA HIS A 203 10.24 16.04 12.54
C HIS A 203 10.79 15.04 11.53
N ASN A 204 11.65 14.11 11.99
CA ASN A 204 12.20 13.05 11.14
C ASN A 204 11.08 12.16 10.58
N ASP A 205 10.10 11.78 11.39
CA ASP A 205 8.98 10.95 10.95
C ASP A 205 8.02 11.69 10.00
N TRP A 206 7.80 12.99 10.21
CA TRP A 206 7.03 13.81 9.28
C TRP A 206 7.72 13.94 7.92
N GLN A 207 9.05 14.12 7.90
CA GLN A 207 9.82 14.13 6.65
C GLN A 207 9.67 12.81 5.89
N LYS A 208 9.73 11.66 6.59
CA LYS A 208 9.52 10.33 5.99
C LYS A 208 8.13 10.21 5.37
N GLU A 209 7.09 10.63 6.09
CA GLU A 209 5.71 10.53 5.60
C GLU A 209 5.44 11.47 4.41
N LYS A 210 5.99 12.69 4.44
CA LYS A 210 5.89 13.64 3.32
C LYS A 210 6.59 13.12 2.06
N ALA A 211 7.75 12.49 2.21
CA ALA A 211 8.46 11.87 1.09
C ALA A 211 7.64 10.70 0.49
N PHE A 212 6.99 9.89 1.33
CA PHE A 212 6.13 8.81 0.88
C PHE A 212 4.93 9.32 0.06
N VAL A 213 4.24 10.36 0.53
CA VAL A 213 3.11 10.96 -0.19
C VAL A 213 3.55 11.49 -1.55
N LYS A 214 4.68 12.20 -1.62
CA LYS A 214 5.22 12.76 -2.87
C LYS A 214 5.58 11.69 -3.91
N LEU A 215 6.05 10.53 -3.47
CA LEU A 215 6.34 9.41 -4.35
C LEU A 215 5.07 8.74 -4.89
N ASN A 216 3.97 8.78 -4.13
CA ASN A 216 2.71 8.20 -4.58
C ASN A 216 2.01 9.11 -5.60
N THR A 217 2.01 10.44 -5.40
CA THR A 217 1.38 11.40 -6.32
C THR A 217 1.94 11.32 -7.75
N LYS A 218 3.22 10.98 -7.92
CA LYS A 218 3.86 10.91 -9.25
C LYS A 218 3.60 9.62 -10.02
N LYS A 219 3.07 8.57 -9.39
CA LYS A 219 2.81 7.29 -10.08
C LYS A 219 1.53 7.32 -10.91
N ASP A 220 0.66 8.28 -10.64
CA ASP A 220 -0.71 8.32 -11.16
C ASP A 220 -0.87 9.25 -12.37
N ASP A 221 0.20 9.93 -12.80
CA ASP A 221 0.21 10.80 -13.98
C ASP A 221 0.42 9.98 -15.26
N ARG A 222 -0.68 9.45 -15.79
CA ARG A 222 -0.72 8.79 -17.10
C ARG A 222 -1.80 9.47 -17.96
N GLU A 223 -1.55 9.55 -19.26
CA GLU A 223 -2.51 10.07 -20.22
C GLU A 223 -3.21 8.91 -20.95
N VAL A 224 -4.50 9.09 -21.23
CA VAL A 224 -5.34 8.14 -21.95
C VAL A 224 -6.14 8.89 -23.02
N LYS A 225 -6.28 8.24 -24.18
CA LYS A 225 -7.02 8.77 -25.32
C LYS A 225 -8.50 8.47 -25.19
N VAL A 226 -9.31 9.52 -25.06
CA VAL A 226 -10.77 9.43 -24.96
C VAL A 226 -11.43 10.16 -26.10
N PHE A 227 -12.68 9.81 -26.37
CA PHE A 227 -13.53 10.44 -27.36
C PHE A 227 -14.59 11.28 -26.64
N ARG A 228 -14.54 12.60 -26.83
CA ARG A 228 -15.49 13.56 -26.24
C ARG A 228 -15.90 14.61 -27.29
N SER A 229 -17.17 14.97 -27.34
CA SER A 229 -17.75 15.91 -28.33
C SER A 229 -17.32 15.66 -29.78
N GLY A 230 -17.26 14.39 -30.22
CA GLY A 230 -16.91 14.05 -31.59
C GLY A 230 -15.40 14.05 -31.89
N LYS A 231 -14.53 14.29 -30.89
CA LYS A 231 -13.09 14.46 -31.08
C LYS A 231 -12.30 13.56 -30.13
N SER A 232 -11.20 12.99 -30.64
CA SER A 232 -10.23 12.30 -29.82
C SER A 232 -9.34 13.30 -29.08
N MET A 233 -9.22 13.18 -27.77
CA MET A 233 -8.35 14.00 -26.92
C MET A 233 -7.61 13.14 -25.90
N LEU A 234 -6.41 13.57 -25.53
CA LEU A 234 -5.67 12.97 -24.42
C LEU A 234 -6.08 13.66 -23.13
N ILE A 235 -6.47 12.87 -22.13
CA ILE A 235 -6.79 13.35 -20.78
C ILE A 235 -5.97 12.56 -19.77
N ASN A 236 -5.82 13.11 -18.56
CA ASN A 236 -5.22 12.35 -17.47
C ASN A 236 -6.14 11.18 -17.08
N VAL A 237 -5.56 10.03 -16.73
CA VAL A 237 -6.30 8.84 -16.26
C VAL A 237 -7.26 9.19 -15.12
N SER A 238 -6.88 10.13 -14.26
CA SER A 238 -7.68 10.55 -13.12
C SER A 238 -8.95 11.36 -13.46
N ASP A 239 -9.02 11.88 -14.70
CA ASP A 239 -10.17 12.65 -15.22
C ASP A 239 -11.13 11.78 -16.06
N VAL A 240 -10.87 10.48 -16.16
CA VAL A 240 -11.77 9.51 -16.78
C VAL A 240 -12.99 9.29 -15.88
N VAL A 241 -14.19 9.37 -16.46
CA VAL A 241 -15.46 9.22 -15.75
C VAL A 241 -16.33 8.12 -16.37
N VAL A 242 -17.30 7.60 -15.61
CA VAL A 242 -18.27 6.63 -16.12
C VAL A 242 -19.07 7.24 -17.26
N GLY A 243 -19.11 6.50 -18.38
CA GLY A 243 -19.70 6.94 -19.64
C GLY A 243 -18.70 7.50 -20.65
N ASP A 244 -17.44 7.70 -20.30
CA ASP A 244 -16.42 8.05 -21.30
C ASP A 244 -16.24 6.91 -22.32
N VAL A 245 -16.05 7.29 -23.58
CA VAL A 245 -15.64 6.38 -24.64
C VAL A 245 -14.13 6.44 -24.77
N VAL A 246 -13.46 5.33 -24.47
CA VAL A 246 -12.01 5.25 -24.39
C VAL A 246 -11.47 4.47 -25.59
N TYR A 247 -10.37 4.94 -26.17
CA TYR A 247 -9.70 4.30 -27.29
C TYR A 247 -8.68 3.26 -26.82
N LEU A 248 -8.61 2.12 -27.49
CA LEU A 248 -7.68 1.03 -27.20
C LEU A 248 -6.72 0.85 -28.38
N GLU A 249 -5.42 0.95 -28.10
CA GLU A 249 -4.34 0.64 -29.03
C GLU A 249 -3.48 -0.53 -28.50
N PRO A 250 -2.82 -1.31 -29.38
CA PRO A 250 -1.91 -2.36 -28.95
C PRO A 250 -0.79 -1.80 -28.06
N GLY A 251 -0.60 -2.41 -26.89
CA GLY A 251 0.36 -1.98 -25.87
C GLY A 251 -0.27 -1.18 -24.73
N ASP A 252 -1.51 -0.69 -24.87
CA ASP A 252 -2.18 0.06 -23.82
C ASP A 252 -2.50 -0.81 -22.60
N LEU A 253 -2.32 -0.21 -21.41
CA LEU A 253 -2.83 -0.76 -20.16
C LEU A 253 -4.15 -0.09 -19.84
N VAL A 254 -5.23 -0.86 -19.83
CA VAL A 254 -6.60 -0.39 -19.64
C VAL A 254 -6.75 0.24 -18.24
N PRO A 255 -7.19 1.52 -18.14
CA PRO A 255 -7.26 2.22 -16.86
C PRO A 255 -8.52 1.91 -16.04
N VAL A 256 -9.62 1.57 -16.71
CA VAL A 256 -10.96 1.49 -16.14
C VAL A 256 -11.71 0.27 -16.71
N ASP A 257 -12.76 -0.10 -16.02
CA ASP A 257 -13.64 -1.21 -16.40
C ASP A 257 -14.67 -0.75 -17.44
N GLY A 258 -15.06 -1.64 -18.34
CA GLY A 258 -16.02 -1.27 -19.38
C GLY A 258 -16.48 -2.37 -20.33
N ILE A 259 -17.23 -1.94 -21.36
CA ILE A 259 -17.80 -2.79 -22.41
C ILE A 259 -17.28 -2.36 -23.78
N LEU A 260 -16.76 -3.30 -24.56
CA LEU A 260 -16.27 -3.04 -25.91
C LEU A 260 -17.43 -2.60 -26.82
N ILE A 261 -17.30 -1.42 -27.42
CA ILE A 261 -18.29 -0.86 -28.36
C ILE A 261 -18.06 -1.43 -29.75
N ASN A 262 -16.87 -1.17 -30.29
CA ASN A 262 -16.46 -1.57 -31.63
C ASN A 262 -14.95 -1.80 -31.62
N GLY A 263 -14.48 -2.76 -32.40
CA GLY A 263 -13.05 -3.02 -32.51
C GLY A 263 -12.75 -4.10 -33.52
N HIS A 264 -11.56 -4.02 -34.11
CA HIS A 264 -11.08 -5.00 -35.07
C HIS A 264 -10.04 -5.92 -34.42
N ASN A 265 -10.42 -7.20 -34.25
CA ASN A 265 -9.57 -8.26 -33.72
C ASN A 265 -8.89 -7.91 -32.37
N VAL A 266 -9.65 -7.28 -31.46
CA VAL A 266 -9.15 -6.89 -30.14
C VAL A 266 -8.87 -8.14 -29.31
N LYS A 267 -7.63 -8.25 -28.83
CA LYS A 267 -7.20 -9.28 -27.88
C LYS A 267 -6.56 -8.64 -26.67
N CYS A 268 -6.95 -9.08 -25.48
CA CYS A 268 -6.45 -8.57 -24.22
C CYS A 268 -5.78 -9.68 -23.41
N ASP A 269 -4.69 -9.33 -22.74
CA ASP A 269 -4.06 -10.10 -21.69
C ASP A 269 -4.72 -9.71 -20.36
N GLU A 270 -5.44 -10.65 -19.74
CA GLU A 270 -6.13 -10.47 -18.46
C GLU A 270 -5.45 -11.21 -17.30
N SER A 271 -4.19 -11.62 -17.48
CA SER A 271 -3.39 -12.33 -16.47
C SER A 271 -3.25 -11.56 -15.17
N SER A 272 -3.29 -10.22 -15.22
CA SER A 272 -3.21 -9.35 -14.04
C SER A 272 -4.43 -9.47 -13.11
N ALA A 273 -5.61 -9.80 -13.66
CA ALA A 273 -6.85 -9.91 -12.90
C ALA A 273 -7.28 -11.37 -12.67
N THR A 274 -7.07 -12.24 -13.66
CA THR A 274 -7.55 -13.64 -13.65
C THR A 274 -6.44 -14.65 -13.35
N GLY A 275 -5.17 -14.28 -13.53
CA GLY A 275 -4.03 -15.20 -13.44
C GLY A 275 -3.83 -16.09 -14.67
N GLU A 276 -4.69 -16.00 -15.68
CA GLU A 276 -4.58 -16.77 -16.92
C GLU A 276 -3.83 -15.97 -17.99
N SER A 277 -2.76 -16.54 -18.56
CA SER A 277 -1.88 -15.85 -19.53
C SER A 277 -2.35 -15.92 -20.98
N ASP A 278 -3.48 -16.57 -21.25
CA ASP A 278 -3.98 -16.74 -22.60
C ASP A 278 -4.62 -15.44 -23.11
N ALA A 279 -4.29 -15.08 -24.35
CA ALA A 279 -4.85 -13.90 -25.01
C ALA A 279 -6.35 -14.11 -25.27
N LEU A 280 -7.20 -13.35 -24.57
CA LEU A 280 -8.65 -13.43 -24.71
C LEU A 280 -9.13 -12.51 -25.84
N ARG A 281 -9.81 -13.11 -26.83
CA ARG A 281 -10.43 -12.36 -27.93
C ARG A 281 -11.72 -11.71 -27.46
N LYS A 282 -11.83 -10.40 -27.71
CA LYS A 282 -13.00 -9.61 -27.34
C LYS A 282 -13.98 -9.48 -28.49
N THR A 283 -15.26 -9.54 -28.17
CA THR A 283 -16.37 -9.41 -29.11
C THR A 283 -17.08 -8.08 -28.84
N ALA A 284 -17.36 -7.30 -29.88
CA ALA A 284 -18.06 -6.03 -29.73
C ALA A 284 -19.46 -6.26 -29.11
N GLY A 285 -19.85 -5.42 -28.16
CA GLY A 285 -21.12 -5.50 -27.42
C GLY A 285 -22.37 -5.64 -28.29
N PRO A 286 -22.52 -4.94 -29.43
CA PRO A 286 -23.67 -5.11 -30.32
C PRO A 286 -23.75 -6.53 -30.88
N HIS A 287 -22.61 -7.12 -31.26
CA HIS A 287 -22.56 -8.46 -31.85
C HIS A 287 -22.85 -9.57 -30.84
N VAL A 288 -22.74 -9.29 -29.53
CA VAL A 288 -23.06 -10.26 -28.47
C VAL A 288 -24.57 -10.55 -28.40
N PHE A 289 -25.41 -9.56 -28.71
CA PHE A 289 -26.85 -9.75 -28.79
C PHE A 289 -27.27 -10.54 -30.04
N ASP A 290 -26.59 -10.29 -31.17
CA ASP A 290 -26.89 -10.97 -32.44
C ASP A 290 -26.40 -12.43 -32.47
N MET A 291 -25.35 -12.76 -31.70
CA MET A 291 -24.82 -14.11 -31.57
C MET A 291 -25.67 -14.95 -30.59
N GLU A 292 -26.91 -15.27 -30.97
CA GLU A 292 -27.67 -16.32 -30.29
C GLU A 292 -27.03 -17.71 -30.53
N ALA A 293 -26.63 -18.36 -29.43
CA ALA A 293 -26.58 -19.81 -29.20
C ALA A 293 -25.86 -20.75 -30.21
N LYS A 294 -25.07 -20.24 -31.17
CA LYS A 294 -24.42 -21.08 -32.22
C LYS A 294 -22.90 -21.19 -32.13
N SER A 295 -22.26 -20.54 -31.17
CA SER A 295 -20.80 -20.58 -30.97
C SER A 295 -20.44 -21.43 -29.75
N THR A 296 -19.46 -22.34 -29.91
CA THR A 296 -18.90 -23.18 -28.84
C THR A 296 -18.11 -22.39 -27.80
N LYS A 297 -17.82 -21.11 -28.06
CA LYS A 297 -17.21 -20.17 -27.11
C LYS A 297 -18.18 -19.03 -26.82
N GLU A 298 -18.37 -18.74 -25.54
CA GLU A 298 -19.15 -17.59 -25.07
C GLU A 298 -18.51 -16.27 -25.56
N PRO A 299 -19.30 -15.35 -26.11
CA PRO A 299 -18.79 -14.05 -26.53
C PRO A 299 -18.42 -13.20 -25.31
N ASP A 300 -17.23 -12.58 -25.33
CA ASP A 300 -16.73 -11.73 -24.23
C ASP A 300 -16.65 -10.25 -24.64
N PRO A 301 -17.64 -9.42 -24.27
CA PRO A 301 -17.61 -7.97 -24.52
C PRO A 301 -16.92 -7.17 -23.41
N PHE A 302 -16.47 -7.82 -22.34
CA PHE A 302 -16.02 -7.17 -21.13
C PHE A 302 -14.56 -6.73 -21.24
N ILE A 303 -14.26 -5.52 -20.81
CA ILE A 303 -12.91 -4.96 -20.71
C ILE A 303 -12.61 -4.72 -19.23
N ILE A 304 -11.63 -5.45 -18.70
CA ILE A 304 -11.22 -5.36 -17.29
C ILE A 304 -10.06 -4.37 -17.15
N SER A 305 -10.14 -3.48 -16.17
CA SER A 305 -9.06 -2.59 -15.74
C SER A 305 -7.79 -3.38 -15.40
N SER A 306 -6.63 -2.80 -15.71
CA SER A 306 -5.29 -3.44 -15.63
C SER A 306 -5.02 -4.56 -16.62
N SER A 307 -5.95 -4.88 -17.53
CA SER A 307 -5.64 -5.72 -18.69
C SER A 307 -4.75 -4.97 -19.69
N ARG A 308 -3.95 -5.72 -20.46
CA ARG A 308 -3.10 -5.16 -21.53
C ARG A 308 -3.66 -5.53 -22.89
N VAL A 309 -3.79 -4.56 -23.78
CA VAL A 309 -4.18 -4.81 -25.18
C VAL A 309 -2.98 -5.39 -25.93
N ILE A 310 -3.10 -6.61 -26.45
CA ILE A 310 -2.03 -7.28 -27.20
C ILE A 310 -2.14 -6.95 -28.69
N GLU A 311 -3.36 -7.07 -29.23
CA GLU A 311 -3.64 -6.89 -30.65
C GLU A 311 -4.98 -6.19 -30.84
N GLY A 312 -5.12 -5.57 -32.01
CA GLY A 312 -6.35 -4.92 -32.44
C GLY A 312 -6.48 -3.48 -31.95
N MET A 313 -7.48 -2.79 -32.49
CA MET A 313 -7.84 -1.43 -32.09
C MET A 313 -9.36 -1.37 -31.91
N GLY A 314 -9.81 -0.54 -30.99
CA GLY A 314 -11.24 -0.38 -30.75
C GLY A 314 -11.55 0.75 -29.78
N THR A 315 -12.83 0.91 -29.52
CA THR A 315 -13.36 1.81 -28.50
C THR A 315 -14.21 1.02 -27.53
N PHE A 316 -14.18 1.42 -26.27
CA PHE A 316 -15.02 0.82 -25.23
C PHE A 316 -15.66 1.89 -24.35
N LEU A 317 -16.83 1.55 -23.80
CA LEU A 317 -17.59 2.39 -22.89
C LEU A 317 -17.13 2.12 -21.45
N CYS A 318 -16.72 3.17 -20.74
CA CYS A 318 -16.38 3.07 -19.32
C CYS A 318 -17.64 2.84 -18.46
N THR A 319 -17.66 1.75 -17.69
CA THR A 319 -18.77 1.42 -16.78
C THR A 319 -18.42 1.62 -15.32
N SER A 320 -17.14 1.54 -14.93
CA SER A 320 -16.73 1.69 -13.53
C SER A 320 -15.32 2.27 -13.42
N VAL A 321 -15.14 3.17 -12.45
CA VAL A 321 -13.89 3.91 -12.22
C VAL A 321 -13.45 3.83 -10.74
N GLY A 322 -12.17 4.15 -10.48
CA GLY A 322 -11.66 4.36 -9.12
C GLY A 322 -11.78 3.12 -8.25
N VAL A 323 -12.43 3.24 -7.09
CA VAL A 323 -12.61 2.13 -6.13
C VAL A 323 -13.62 1.07 -6.61
N HIS A 324 -14.48 1.42 -7.57
CA HIS A 324 -15.54 0.53 -8.04
C HIS A 324 -15.08 -0.38 -9.19
N CYS A 325 -14.01 -0.04 -9.91
CA CYS A 325 -13.44 -0.94 -10.93
C CYS A 325 -12.73 -2.15 -10.29
N SER A 326 -12.59 -3.22 -11.06
CA SER A 326 -11.98 -4.50 -10.65
C SER A 326 -10.58 -4.30 -10.08
N PHE A 327 -9.72 -3.57 -10.81
CA PHE A 327 -8.38 -3.20 -10.34
C PHE A 327 -8.42 -2.36 -9.05
N GLY A 328 -9.38 -1.45 -8.93
CA GLY A 328 -9.58 -0.64 -7.75
C GLY A 328 -9.93 -1.45 -6.51
N LYS A 329 -10.89 -2.38 -6.64
CA LYS A 329 -11.26 -3.32 -5.58
C LYS A 329 -10.07 -4.17 -5.12
N ILE A 330 -9.31 -4.71 -6.08
CA ILE A 330 -8.09 -5.48 -5.82
C ILE A 330 -7.05 -4.61 -5.10
N MET A 331 -6.83 -3.38 -5.56
CA MET A 331 -5.85 -2.49 -4.94
C MET A 331 -6.28 -2.06 -3.53
N MET A 332 -7.57 -1.86 -3.30
CA MET A 332 -8.12 -1.53 -1.98
C MET A 332 -8.04 -2.71 -1.00
N SER A 333 -8.21 -3.95 -1.46
CA SER A 333 -8.04 -5.15 -0.62
C SER A 333 -6.57 -5.45 -0.32
N ILE A 334 -5.66 -5.12 -1.25
CA ILE A 334 -4.20 -5.29 -1.09
C ILE A 334 -3.56 -4.15 -0.29
N ARG A 335 -4.33 -3.15 0.20
CA ARG A 335 -3.83 -2.12 1.14
C ARG A 335 -3.47 -2.75 2.49
N THR A 336 -2.37 -3.48 2.49
CA THR A 336 -1.68 -3.98 3.65
C THR A 336 -0.74 -2.88 4.12
N ASP A 337 -0.72 -2.66 5.43
CA ASP A 337 0.35 -1.87 6.01
C ASP A 337 1.68 -2.56 5.71
N ILE A 338 2.74 -1.76 5.53
CA ILE A 338 4.07 -2.29 5.32
C ILE A 338 4.46 -3.03 6.60
N GLU A 339 4.30 -4.35 6.61
CA GLU A 339 4.74 -5.19 7.72
C GLU A 339 6.27 -5.12 7.87
N SER A 340 6.73 -5.26 9.11
CA SER A 340 8.16 -5.30 9.41
C SER A 340 8.86 -6.47 8.72
N THR A 341 10.08 -6.23 8.24
CA THR A 341 10.86 -7.27 7.55
C THR A 341 11.26 -8.39 8.53
N PRO A 342 11.54 -9.62 8.07
CA PRO A 342 11.94 -10.70 8.97
C PRO A 342 13.19 -10.36 9.81
N LEU A 343 14.15 -9.62 9.24
CA LEU A 343 15.33 -9.12 9.94
C LEU A 343 14.92 -8.07 10.98
N GLN A 344 14.02 -7.15 10.64
CA GLN A 344 13.48 -6.20 11.63
C GLN A 344 12.80 -6.93 12.78
N LYS A 345 11.99 -7.98 12.54
CA LYS A 345 11.35 -8.77 13.61
C LYS A 345 12.39 -9.49 14.51
N LYS A 346 13.43 -10.06 13.92
CA LYS A 346 14.52 -10.71 14.69
C LYS A 346 15.31 -9.70 15.52
N LEU A 347 15.63 -8.56 14.91
CA LEU A 347 16.36 -7.47 15.53
C LEU A 347 15.55 -6.78 16.63
N GLU A 348 14.24 -6.64 16.44
CA GLU A 348 13.30 -6.19 17.47
C GLU A 348 13.26 -7.19 18.63
N GLY A 349 13.24 -8.50 18.35
CA GLY A 349 13.38 -9.54 19.37
C GLY A 349 14.69 -9.42 20.16
N LEU A 350 15.82 -9.14 19.49
CA LEU A 350 17.09 -8.86 20.15
C LEU A 350 17.05 -7.56 20.96
N ALA A 351 16.47 -6.49 20.43
CA ALA A 351 16.31 -5.22 21.14
C ALA A 351 15.46 -5.40 22.41
N VAL A 352 14.39 -6.19 22.34
CA VAL A 352 13.57 -6.55 23.51
C VAL A 352 14.37 -7.39 24.52
N ALA A 353 15.22 -8.31 24.07
CA ALA A 353 16.08 -9.08 24.97
C ALA A 353 17.11 -8.18 25.68
N ILE A 354 17.74 -7.26 24.96
CA ILE A 354 18.65 -6.26 25.52
C ILE A 354 17.89 -5.35 26.49
N ALA A 355 16.69 -4.88 26.14
CA ALA A 355 15.85 -4.06 27.01
C ALA A 355 15.45 -4.81 28.29
N LYS A 356 15.18 -6.12 28.22
CA LYS A 356 14.90 -6.95 29.41
C LYS A 356 16.13 -7.12 30.30
N LEU A 357 17.30 -7.37 29.72
CA LEU A 357 18.55 -7.49 30.47
C LEU A 357 18.97 -6.15 31.09
N GLY A 358 18.92 -5.07 30.31
CA GLY A 358 19.21 -3.70 30.75
C GLY A 358 18.20 -3.21 31.79
N GLY A 359 16.91 -3.51 31.60
CA GLY A 359 15.86 -3.25 32.58
C GLY A 359 16.07 -4.03 33.88
N GLY A 360 16.46 -5.31 33.80
CA GLY A 360 16.82 -6.12 34.96
C GLY A 360 18.04 -5.58 35.72
N ALA A 361 19.09 -5.19 34.99
CA ALA A 361 20.29 -4.57 35.58
C ALA A 361 19.98 -3.21 36.21
N SER A 362 19.16 -2.38 35.55
CA SER A 362 18.70 -1.08 36.08
C SER A 362 17.86 -1.28 37.33
N ALA A 363 16.91 -2.21 37.33
CA ALA A 363 16.10 -2.52 38.50
C ALA A 363 16.98 -3.01 39.67
N LEU A 364 17.93 -3.92 39.40
CA LEU A 364 18.86 -4.40 40.42
C LEU A 364 19.71 -3.25 41.00
N MET A 365 20.28 -2.39 40.15
CA MET A 365 21.04 -1.23 40.58
C MET A 365 20.18 -0.27 41.41
N PHE A 366 18.95 0.01 40.96
CA PHE A 366 17.99 0.83 41.67
C PHE A 366 17.70 0.27 43.07
N PHE A 367 17.42 -1.02 43.20
CA PHE A 367 17.18 -1.64 44.51
C PHE A 367 18.42 -1.63 45.40
N ILE A 368 19.62 -1.85 44.87
CA ILE A 368 20.85 -1.75 45.66
C ILE A 368 21.03 -0.33 46.21
N LEU A 369 20.84 0.69 45.37
CA LEU A 369 20.94 2.08 45.79
C LEU A 369 19.82 2.45 46.77
N LEU A 370 18.60 1.93 46.56
CA LEU A 370 17.46 2.12 47.44
C LEU A 370 17.70 1.49 48.82
N PHE A 371 18.19 0.25 48.89
CA PHE A 371 18.48 -0.39 50.17
C PHE A 371 19.62 0.30 50.90
N ARG A 372 20.65 0.75 50.18
CA ARG A 372 21.73 1.57 50.77
C ARG A 372 21.19 2.90 51.30
N PHE A 373 20.28 3.55 50.57
CA PHE A 373 19.61 4.77 51.01
C PHE A 373 18.78 4.54 52.27
N CYS A 374 17.96 3.47 52.30
CA CYS A 374 17.16 3.09 53.48
C CYS A 374 18.01 2.66 54.69
N ALA A 375 19.15 2.00 54.47
CA ALA A 375 20.05 1.58 55.55
C ALA A 375 20.80 2.77 56.19
N ASN A 376 21.08 3.80 55.40
CA ASN A 376 21.72 5.03 55.89
C ASN A 376 20.73 6.03 56.49
N LEU A 377 19.42 5.85 56.29
CA LEU A 377 18.36 6.73 56.79
C LEU A 377 18.37 6.96 58.33
N PRO A 378 18.67 5.96 59.18
CA PRO A 378 18.66 6.13 60.63
C PRO A 378 19.78 7.04 61.17
N GLU A 379 20.92 7.12 60.47
CA GLU A 379 22.06 7.97 60.87
C GLU A 379 22.01 9.35 60.20
N ASP A 380 21.19 9.51 59.16
CA ASP A 380 21.16 10.71 58.34
C ASP A 380 20.26 11.81 58.90
N HIS A 381 20.87 12.88 59.43
CA HIS A 381 20.18 14.03 60.05
C HIS A 381 19.79 15.13 59.04
N ARG A 382 19.94 14.89 57.73
CA ARG A 382 19.56 15.84 56.69
C ARG A 382 18.04 16.12 56.64
N PRO A 383 17.61 17.32 56.20
CA PRO A 383 16.20 17.66 56.04
C PRO A 383 15.49 16.71 55.07
N ALA A 384 14.16 16.58 55.21
CA ALA A 384 13.35 15.67 54.39
C ALA A 384 13.41 15.98 52.88
N GLU A 385 13.73 17.22 52.52
CA GLU A 385 13.85 17.70 51.15
C GLU A 385 15.08 17.13 50.44
N GLU A 386 16.27 17.28 51.04
CA GLU A 386 17.50 16.69 50.50
C GLU A 386 17.40 15.16 50.37
N LYS A 387 16.64 14.51 51.26
CA LYS A 387 16.34 13.07 51.17
C LYS A 387 15.45 12.75 49.95
N ALA A 388 14.45 13.59 49.67
CA ALA A 388 13.59 13.45 48.51
C ALA A 388 14.35 13.73 47.20
N SER A 389 15.20 14.76 47.16
CA SER A 389 16.06 15.04 45.99
C SER A 389 16.98 13.86 45.70
N THR A 390 17.70 13.36 46.71
CA THR A 390 18.58 12.19 46.56
C THR A 390 17.81 10.99 45.99
N PHE A 391 16.60 10.71 46.49
CA PHE A 391 15.77 9.62 45.97
C PHE A 391 15.38 9.80 44.49
N VAL A 392 15.09 11.03 44.05
CA VAL A 392 14.79 11.32 42.65
C VAL A 392 16.03 11.14 41.77
N ASP A 393 17.22 11.52 42.24
CA ASP A 393 18.48 11.28 41.50
C ASP A 393 18.72 9.78 41.27
N LEU A 394 18.44 8.95 42.28
CA LEU A 394 18.51 7.49 42.16
C LEU A 394 17.57 6.98 41.05
N LEU A 395 16.37 7.55 40.93
CA LEU A 395 15.37 7.20 39.93
C LEU A 395 15.78 7.70 38.53
N VAL A 396 16.35 8.91 38.41
CA VAL A 396 16.88 9.45 37.14
C VAL A 396 18.04 8.60 36.62
N VAL A 397 18.96 8.18 37.50
CA VAL A 397 20.06 7.28 37.14
C VAL A 397 19.52 5.93 36.64
N ALA A 398 18.51 5.35 37.30
CA ALA A 398 17.90 4.09 36.86
C ALA A 398 17.23 4.22 35.47
N ILE A 399 16.46 5.29 35.24
CA ILE A 399 15.79 5.53 33.95
C ILE A 399 16.81 5.80 32.84
N SER A 400 17.86 6.58 33.10
CA SER A 400 18.91 6.85 32.11
C SER A 400 19.62 5.56 31.69
N LEU A 401 19.82 4.60 32.60
CA LEU A 401 20.38 3.29 32.26
C LEU A 401 19.46 2.50 31.32
N ILE A 402 18.15 2.55 31.52
CA ILE A 402 17.17 1.92 30.64
C ILE A 402 17.19 2.58 29.26
N ALA A 403 17.20 3.92 29.19
CA ALA A 403 17.25 4.67 27.94
C ALA A 403 18.52 4.35 27.12
N VAL A 404 19.68 4.25 27.77
CA VAL A 404 20.95 3.86 27.11
C VAL A 404 20.92 2.40 26.64
N ALA A 405 20.21 1.52 27.35
CA ALA A 405 20.13 0.10 27.01
C ALA A 405 19.24 -0.19 25.78
N VAL A 406 18.27 0.66 25.47
CA VAL A 406 17.37 0.47 24.31
C VAL A 406 18.04 1.02 23.05
N PRO A 407 18.39 0.18 22.07
CA PRO A 407 19.09 0.63 20.87
C PRO A 407 18.10 1.22 19.85
N GLU A 408 17.67 2.47 20.08
CA GLU A 408 16.72 3.19 19.22
C GLU A 408 17.24 3.39 17.78
N GLY A 409 18.57 3.40 17.58
CA GLY A 409 19.19 3.54 16.25
C GLY A 409 19.13 2.27 15.39
N LEU A 410 18.75 1.13 15.96
CA LEU A 410 18.84 -0.16 15.30
C LEU A 410 17.88 -0.29 14.10
N PRO A 411 16.58 0.06 14.21
CA PRO A 411 15.67 0.05 13.05
C PRO A 411 16.09 1.01 11.93
N LEU A 412 16.72 2.14 12.30
CA LEU A 412 17.19 3.14 11.35
C LEU A 412 18.41 2.64 10.56
N ALA A 413 19.36 1.99 11.23
CA ALA A 413 20.53 1.38 10.59
C ALA A 413 20.13 0.32 9.55
N VAL A 414 19.14 -0.52 9.86
CA VAL A 414 18.61 -1.56 8.94
C VAL A 414 17.97 -0.93 7.72
N THR A 415 17.12 0.08 7.93
CA THR A 415 16.42 0.76 6.83
C THR A 415 17.42 1.43 5.88
N LEU A 416 18.48 2.04 6.41
CA LEU A 416 19.53 2.67 5.62
C LEU A 416 20.36 1.64 4.84
N ALA A 417 20.76 0.54 5.48
CA ALA A 417 21.48 -0.55 4.81
C ALA A 417 20.64 -1.15 3.66
N LEU A 418 19.34 -1.34 3.88
CA LEU A 418 18.41 -1.86 2.88
C LEU A 418 18.20 -0.87 1.73
N ALA A 419 18.09 0.43 2.01
CA ALA A 419 18.00 1.47 0.99
C ALA A 419 19.28 1.53 0.11
N PHE A 420 20.45 1.35 0.72
CA PHE A 420 21.70 1.25 -0.04
C PHE A 420 21.72 0.00 -0.93
N ALA A 421 21.31 -1.15 -0.40
CA ALA A 421 21.21 -2.40 -1.15
C ALA A 421 20.24 -2.29 -2.34
N THR A 422 19.07 -1.69 -2.17
CA THR A 422 18.11 -1.50 -3.28
C THR A 422 18.63 -0.52 -4.34
N THR A 423 19.35 0.52 -3.94
CA THR A 423 20.00 1.44 -4.89
C THR A 423 21.06 0.72 -5.73
N ARG A 424 21.80 -0.23 -5.13
CA ARG A 424 22.75 -1.07 -5.86
C ARG A 424 22.06 -2.05 -6.79
N LEU A 425 21.01 -2.74 -6.34
CA LEU A 425 20.22 -3.65 -7.17
C LEU A 425 19.59 -2.94 -8.38
N LEU A 426 19.17 -1.69 -8.22
CA LEU A 426 18.65 -0.88 -9.32
C LEU A 426 19.71 -0.64 -10.41
N LYS A 427 20.98 -0.45 -10.04
CA LYS A 427 22.10 -0.33 -11.01
C LYS A 427 22.35 -1.63 -11.78
N GLU A 428 21.95 -2.76 -11.23
CA GLU A 428 22.04 -4.09 -11.84
C GLU A 428 20.75 -4.47 -12.60
N ASN A 429 19.91 -3.48 -12.96
CA ASN A 429 18.61 -3.64 -13.63
C ASN A 429 17.57 -4.46 -12.83
N ASN A 430 17.71 -4.53 -11.50
CA ASN A 430 16.74 -5.19 -10.63
C ASN A 430 15.98 -4.15 -9.78
N LEU A 431 14.72 -3.89 -10.14
CA LEU A 431 13.87 -2.93 -9.45
C LEU A 431 13.15 -3.57 -8.26
N VAL A 432 13.66 -3.33 -7.05
CA VAL A 432 13.00 -3.76 -5.81
C VAL A 432 11.88 -2.79 -5.44
N ARG A 433 10.62 -3.18 -5.68
CA ARG A 433 9.43 -2.35 -5.37
C ARG A 433 9.06 -2.34 -3.89
N VAL A 434 9.41 -3.40 -3.16
CA VAL A 434 9.13 -3.53 -1.72
C VAL A 434 10.43 -3.88 -1.00
N LEU A 435 10.87 -3.04 -0.07
CA LEU A 435 12.17 -3.20 0.61
C LEU A 435 12.32 -4.59 1.26
N ARG A 436 11.23 -5.14 1.82
CA ARG A 436 11.18 -6.49 2.41
C ARG A 436 11.59 -7.62 1.44
N ALA A 437 11.34 -7.42 0.14
CA ALA A 437 11.56 -8.45 -0.87
C ALA A 437 13.05 -8.75 -1.03
N CYS A 438 13.90 -7.74 -0.87
CA CYS A 438 15.36 -7.92 -0.93
C CYS A 438 15.85 -8.89 0.15
N GLU A 439 15.27 -8.82 1.34
CA GLU A 439 15.63 -9.72 2.44
C GLU A 439 14.98 -11.11 2.29
N THR A 440 13.69 -11.13 1.92
CA THR A 440 12.93 -12.37 1.75
C THR A 440 13.52 -13.24 0.65
N MET A 441 13.95 -12.63 -0.46
CA MET A 441 14.61 -13.33 -1.57
C MET A 441 15.94 -13.96 -1.14
N GLY A 442 16.67 -13.35 -0.19
CA GLY A 442 17.90 -13.94 0.37
C GLY A 442 17.65 -15.22 1.17
N ASN A 443 16.43 -15.45 1.64
CA ASN A 443 16.01 -16.66 2.36
C ASN A 443 15.12 -17.58 1.50
N ALA A 444 14.98 -17.33 0.20
CA ALA A 444 14.13 -18.14 -0.66
C ALA A 444 14.72 -19.55 -0.83
N THR A 445 13.97 -20.57 -0.43
CA THR A 445 14.35 -21.99 -0.59
C THR A 445 13.70 -22.64 -1.82
N CYS A 446 12.60 -22.07 -2.30
CA CYS A 446 11.88 -22.52 -3.48
C CYS A 446 11.58 -21.30 -4.36
N ILE A 447 11.82 -21.44 -5.66
CA ILE A 447 11.46 -20.43 -6.67
C ILE A 447 10.44 -21.09 -7.60
N CYS A 448 9.17 -20.72 -7.43
CA CYS A 448 8.13 -21.06 -8.38
C CYS A 448 8.23 -20.06 -9.53
N SER A 449 8.68 -20.52 -10.69
CA SER A 449 8.82 -19.69 -11.88
C SER A 449 7.82 -20.10 -12.93
N ASP A 450 7.13 -19.13 -13.51
CA ASP A 450 6.35 -19.37 -14.71
C ASP A 450 7.26 -19.71 -15.89
N LYS A 451 6.75 -20.54 -16.80
CA LYS A 451 7.51 -20.99 -17.97
C LYS A 451 7.64 -19.88 -19.01
N THR A 452 6.50 -19.38 -19.48
CA THR A 452 6.43 -18.44 -20.60
C THR A 452 6.71 -17.03 -20.12
N GLY A 453 7.60 -16.29 -20.79
CA GLY A 453 7.94 -14.91 -20.43
C GLY A 453 8.98 -14.76 -19.32
N THR A 454 9.20 -15.80 -18.50
CA THR A 454 10.21 -15.81 -17.43
C THR A 454 11.38 -16.75 -17.74
N LEU A 455 11.15 -18.06 -17.88
CA LEU A 455 12.22 -19.01 -18.25
C LEU A 455 12.49 -19.06 -19.75
N VAL A 456 11.43 -18.89 -20.55
CA VAL A 456 11.49 -18.93 -22.02
C VAL A 456 11.07 -17.57 -22.57
N ARG A 457 11.83 -17.05 -23.54
CA ARG A 457 11.46 -15.83 -24.27
C ARG A 457 10.12 -16.04 -24.97
N THR A 458 9.25 -15.03 -24.91
CA THR A 458 7.94 -15.02 -25.58
C THR A 458 8.04 -14.96 -27.11
N THR A 459 9.24 -14.87 -27.66
CA THR A 459 9.49 -14.92 -29.11
C THR A 459 9.50 -16.37 -29.59
N GLU A 460 8.49 -16.74 -30.38
CA GLU A 460 8.44 -18.04 -31.06
C GLU A 460 9.58 -18.12 -32.07
N THR A 461 10.56 -19.00 -31.81
CA THR A 461 11.61 -19.34 -32.78
C THR A 461 11.23 -20.65 -33.44
N LYS A 462 10.98 -20.65 -34.76
CA LYS A 462 10.79 -21.89 -35.51
C LYS A 462 12.09 -22.69 -35.50
N THR A 463 12.11 -23.82 -34.81
CA THR A 463 13.27 -24.71 -34.65
C THR A 463 13.31 -25.88 -35.63
N GLY A 464 12.35 -25.98 -36.55
CA GLY A 464 12.33 -27.03 -37.58
C GLY A 464 11.72 -26.55 -38.91
N LEU A 465 12.43 -26.81 -40.01
CA LEU A 465 11.87 -26.83 -41.36
C LEU A 465 11.26 -28.23 -41.57
N ARG A 466 9.96 -28.31 -41.80
CA ARG A 466 9.32 -29.47 -42.43
C ARG A 466 8.91 -29.10 -43.83
#